data_AF-A0A920NS33-F1
#
_entry.id   AF-A0A920NS33-F1
#
_cell.length_a   1.000
_cell.length_b   1.000
_cell.length_c   1.000
_cell.angle_alpha   90.00
_cell.angle_beta   90.00
_cell.angle_gamma   90.00
#
_symmetry.space_group_name_H-M   'P 1'
#
loop_
_entity.id
_entity.type
_entity.pdbx_description
1 polymer ?
#
loop_
_entity_poly.entity_id
_entity_poly.type
_entity_poly.pdbx_seq_one_letter_code
_entity_poly.pdbx_strand_id
1 'polypeptide(L)' 'MANINLEPGDSSFDEIIGAVENGVYMESNRSWSIDDYRNKFQFGCEYAKLIENGKMTKTLRNPNYGVLATLFGTV' A
#
# COMPACT_ATOMS: atom_id res chain seq x y z
N MET A 1 4.83 -12.37 17.89
CA MET A 1 3.67 -12.35 16.99
C MET A 1 3.54 -13.70 16.31
N ALA A 2 2.33 -14.11 15.98
CA ALA A 2 2.10 -15.25 15.08
C ALA A 2 2.27 -14.81 13.61
N ASN A 3 2.28 -15.78 12.70
CA ASN A 3 2.24 -15.50 11.26
C ASN A 3 0.83 -15.02 10.88
N ILE A 4 0.74 -13.81 10.35
CA ILE A 4 -0.51 -13.20 9.88
C ILE A 4 -0.36 -13.01 8.38
N ASN A 5 -1.15 -13.74 7.60
CA ASN A 5 -1.12 -13.71 6.14
C ASN A 5 -2.54 -13.56 5.60
N LEU A 6 -2.65 -13.05 4.38
CA LEU A 6 -3.89 -13.05 3.62
C LEU A 6 -3.96 -14.31 2.76
N GLU A 7 -5.16 -14.85 2.58
CA GLU A 7 -5.42 -15.86 1.56
C GLU A 7 -5.30 -15.23 0.16
N PRO A 8 -4.88 -16.00 -0.86
CA PRO A 8 -4.80 -15.50 -2.22
C PRO A 8 -6.19 -15.14 -2.76
N GLY A 9 -6.24 -14.09 -3.58
CA GLY A 9 -7.40 -13.77 -4.41
C GLY A 9 -7.27 -14.35 -5.82
N ASP A 10 -8.24 -14.03 -6.69
CA ASP A 10 -8.30 -14.58 -8.05
C ASP A 10 -7.59 -13.71 -9.10
N SER A 11 -7.26 -12.46 -8.78
CA SER A 11 -6.64 -11.52 -9.73
C SER A 11 -5.14 -11.74 -9.86
N SER A 12 -4.66 -11.75 -11.09
CA SER A 12 -3.24 -11.69 -11.40
C SER A 12 -2.64 -10.32 -11.08
N PHE A 13 -1.31 -10.27 -10.96
CA PHE A 13 -0.59 -9.01 -10.73
C PHE A 13 -0.85 -7.98 -11.85
N ASP A 14 -0.79 -8.41 -13.11
CA ASP A 14 -0.98 -7.51 -14.26
C ASP A 14 -2.41 -6.94 -14.33
N GLU A 15 -3.42 -7.71 -13.92
CA GLU A 15 -4.80 -7.22 -13.82
C GLU A 15 -4.93 -6.15 -12.73
N ILE A 16 -4.29 -6.34 -11.57
CA ILE A 16 -4.28 -5.36 -10.48
C ILE A 16 -3.61 -4.06 -10.95
N ILE A 17 -2.45 -4.15 -11.61
CA ILE A 17 -1.76 -2.97 -12.14
C ILE A 17 -2.57 -2.29 -13.24
N GLY A 18 -3.15 -3.07 -14.15
CA GLY A 18 -3.96 -2.58 -15.27
C GLY A 18 -5.23 -1.84 -14.85
N ALA A 19 -5.79 -2.17 -13.67
CA ALA A 19 -6.97 -1.51 -13.12
C ALA A 19 -6.70 -0.12 -12.50
N VAL A 20 -5.43 0.27 -12.33
CA VAL A 20 -5.06 1.55 -11.69
C VAL A 20 -4.78 2.63 -12.74
N GLU A 21 -5.63 3.66 -12.78
CA GLU A 21 -5.44 4.82 -13.67
C GLU A 21 -4.26 5.70 -13.24
N ASN A 22 -4.16 6.02 -11.95
CA ASN A 22 -3.05 6.77 -11.37
C ASN A 22 -2.79 6.29 -9.94
N GLY A 23 -1.58 5.83 -9.66
CA GLY A 23 -1.24 5.31 -8.34
C GLY A 23 0.24 5.06 -8.14
N VAL A 24 0.58 4.49 -6.99
CA VAL A 24 1.95 4.10 -6.65
C VAL A 24 1.96 2.64 -6.22
N TYR A 25 2.72 1.83 -6.93
CA TYR A 25 3.10 0.50 -6.47
C TYR A 25 4.29 0.62 -5.54
N MET A 26 4.11 0.20 -4.29
CA MET A 26 5.16 0.20 -3.28
C MET A 26 5.62 -1.23 -3.04
N GLU A 27 6.92 -1.46 -3.15
CA GLU A 27 7.50 -2.79 -3.05
C GLU A 27 8.20 -2.96 -1.71
N SER A 28 7.81 -3.99 -0.97
CA SER A 28 8.39 -4.45 0.29
C SER A 28 8.55 -3.39 1.38
N ASN A 29 7.94 -3.62 2.53
CA ASN A 29 8.11 -2.73 3.67
C ASN A 29 9.56 -2.76 4.19
N ARG A 30 10.11 -1.58 4.42
CA ARG A 30 11.39 -1.37 5.14
C ARG A 30 11.17 -1.06 6.61
N SER A 31 10.06 -0.37 6.93
CA SER A 31 9.72 0.00 8.29
C SER A 31 8.22 0.19 8.47
N TRP A 32 7.75 0.06 9.71
CA TRP A 32 6.39 0.38 10.09
C TRP A 32 6.37 1.13 11.43
N SER A 33 5.38 1.99 11.61
CA SER A 33 5.04 2.59 12.90
C SER A 33 3.53 2.62 13.01
N ILE A 34 3.01 2.21 14.17
CA ILE A 34 1.58 2.15 14.44
C ILE A 34 1.38 2.75 15.84
N ASP A 35 0.43 3.67 15.97
CA ASP A 35 0.14 4.30 17.25
C ASP A 35 -0.56 3.34 18.23
N ASP A 36 -0.54 3.68 19.51
CA ASP A 36 -1.11 2.81 20.56
C ASP A 36 -2.63 2.63 20.40
N TYR A 37 -3.32 3.68 19.93
CA TYR A 37 -4.76 3.67 19.67
C TYR A 37 -5.14 2.98 18.35
N ARG A 38 -4.17 2.55 17.54
CA ARG A 38 -4.35 1.86 16.25
C ARG A 38 -5.18 2.64 15.23
N ASN A 39 -5.22 3.96 15.38
CA ASN A 39 -5.87 4.85 14.44
C ASN A 39 -4.88 5.39 13.41
N LYS A 40 -3.58 5.30 13.66
CA LYS A 40 -2.53 5.80 12.76
C LYS A 40 -1.52 4.72 12.47
N PHE A 41 -1.23 4.50 11.19
CA PHE A 41 -0.13 3.65 10.78
C PHE A 41 0.63 4.26 9.61
N GLN A 42 1.93 3.98 9.57
CA GLN A 42 2.79 4.30 8.44
C GLN A 42 3.61 3.09 8.03
N PHE A 43 3.82 2.94 6.73
CA PHE A 43 4.73 1.97 6.13
C PHE A 43 5.72 2.70 5.22
N GLY A 44 7.01 2.58 5.54
CA GLY A 44 8.08 3.04 4.66
C GLY A 44 8.55 1.90 3.78
N CYS A 45 8.78 2.15 2.48
CA CYS A 45 9.43 1.20 1.57
C CYS A 45 10.70 1.82 0.99
N GLU A 46 11.59 0.99 0.43
CA GLU A 46 12.79 1.48 -0.24
C GLU A 46 12.50 1.84 -1.71
N TYR A 47 11.68 1.02 -2.37
CA TYR A 47 11.40 1.10 -3.80
C TYR A 47 9.90 1.24 -4.06
N ALA A 48 9.57 2.04 -5.08
CA ALA A 48 8.24 2.12 -5.64
C ALA A 48 8.28 2.43 -7.13
N LYS A 49 7.14 2.26 -7.79
CA LYS A 49 6.88 2.71 -9.15
C LYS A 49 5.58 3.48 -9.22
N LEU A 50 5.57 4.54 -10.02
CA LEU A 50 4.35 5.21 -10.42
C LEU A 50 3.57 4.30 -11.39
N ILE A 51 2.25 4.26 -11.24
CA ILE A 51 1.33 3.64 -12.18
C ILE A 51 0.59 4.75 -12.89
N GLU A 52 0.68 4.79 -14.22
CA GLU A 52 -0.04 5.74 -15.08
C GLU A 52 -0.76 4.95 -16.18
N ASN A 53 -2.09 5.03 -16.22
CA ASN A 53 -2.97 4.35 -17.16
C ASN A 53 -2.70 2.84 -17.26
N GLY A 54 -2.68 2.17 -16.10
CA GLY A 54 -2.48 0.73 -16.02
C GLY A 54 -1.04 0.24 -16.28
N LYS A 55 -0.06 1.14 -16.29
CA LYS A 55 1.35 0.80 -16.58
C LYS A 55 2.30 1.36 -15.55
N MET A 56 3.29 0.55 -15.16
CA MET A 56 4.42 1.00 -14.35
C MET A 56 5.32 1.95 -15.15
N THR A 57 5.58 3.15 -14.63
CA THR A 57 6.38 4.15 -15.32
C THR A 57 7.65 4.49 -14.55
N LYS A 58 7.62 5.53 -13.72
CA LYS A 58 8.79 6.11 -13.06
C LYS A 58 9.12 5.37 -11.77
N THR A 59 10.41 5.14 -11.54
CA THR A 59 10.90 4.68 -10.24
C THR A 59 10.82 5.80 -9.21
N LEU A 60 10.27 5.49 -8.04
CA LEU A 60 10.23 6.33 -6.85
C LEU A 60 11.13 5.69 -5.78
N ARG A 61 11.82 6.52 -4.99
CA ARG A 61 12.71 6.06 -3.92
C ARG A 61 12.22 6.55 -2.58
N ASN A 62 12.37 5.71 -1.56
CA ASN A 62 11.97 5.99 -0.18
C ASN A 62 10.50 6.45 -0.02
N PRO A 63 9.51 5.81 -0.67
CA PRO A 63 8.10 6.15 -0.45
C PRO A 63 7.65 5.88 0.99
N ASN A 64 6.70 6.67 1.47
CA ASN A 64 6.04 6.48 2.75
C ASN A 64 4.52 6.51 2.56
N TYR A 65 3.85 5.45 3.02
CA TYR A 65 2.40 5.33 3.02
C TYR A 65 1.89 5.51 4.45
N GLY A 66 1.17 6.61 4.70
CA GLY A 66 0.60 6.93 6.00
C GLY A 66 -0.91 7.00 5.95
N VAL A 67 -1.58 6.47 6.98
CA VAL A 67 -3.04 6.47 7.09
C VAL A 67 -3.46 6.89 8.49
N LEU A 68 -4.50 7.71 8.55
CA LEU A 68 -5.31 7.94 9.74
C LEU A 68 -6.66 7.27 9.52
N ALA A 69 -6.87 6.12 10.16
CA ALA A 69 -8.16 5.47 10.23
C ALA A 69 -9.11 6.34 11.06
N THR A 70 -10.05 7.00 10.39
CA THR A 70 -11.19 7.64 11.06
C THR A 70 -12.25 6.57 11.27
N LEU A 71 -12.81 6.48 12.47
CA LEU A 71 -13.92 5.60 12.78
C LEU A 71 -15.16 6.11 11.99
N PHE A 72 -15.58 5.39 10.94
CA PHE A 72 -16.84 5.67 10.26
C PHE A 72 -18.00 5.13 11.13
N GLY A 73 -18.56 5.98 11.97
CA GLY A 73 -19.83 5.74 12.66
C GLY A 73 -20.95 6.51 11.95
N THR A 74 -22.04 5.82 11.63
CA THR A 74 -23.30 6.42 11.15
C THR A 74 -23.82 7.45 12.14
N VAL A 75 -24.03 8.69 11.65
CA VAL A 75 -25.04 9.61 12.20
C VAL A 75 -26.43 9.13 11.84
#